data_AF-A0A4R1ESY1-F1
#
_entry.id   AF-A0A4R1ESY1-F1
#
_cell.length_a   1.000
_cell.length_b   1.000
_cell.length_c   1.000
_cell.angle_alpha   90.00
_cell.angle_beta   90.00
_cell.angle_gamma   90.00
#
_symmetry.space_group_name_H-M   'P 1'
#
loop_
_entity.id
_entity.type
_entity.pdbx_description
1 polymer ?
#
loop_
_entity_poly.entity_id
_entity_poly.type
_entity_poly.pdbx_seq_one_letter_code
_entity_poly.pdbx_strand_id
1 'polypeptide(L)'
;MLILFVVSLFFFWMIYREIKSHQALDTFSKGYIAVLFILGVLSCKPILDHWRFESLLSSKATLLADGKPAHVKCATVFQSVYDKFGLAGTGNPVTGEIVLQYPTCNDLRDYLEDPETANTREITSLHVFTHEAMHVRGEMNEQKTDCQAIQRNVRAARMLGVLHHVAEQNARDYYDGAYRFHPYFSEKCAKGKELDENLSEAIW
;
A
#
# COMPACT_ATOMS: atom_id res chain seq x y z
N MET A 1 12.59 6.24 8.81
CA MET A 1 11.53 6.75 9.71
C MET A 1 12.02 7.12 11.11
N LEU A 2 12.83 6.30 11.79
CA LEU A 2 13.31 6.58 13.15
C LEU A 2 14.02 7.94 13.30
N ILE A 3 14.89 8.31 12.35
CA ILE A 3 15.61 9.59 12.38
C ILE A 3 14.64 10.78 12.32
N LEU A 4 13.65 10.74 11.42
CA LEU A 4 12.65 11.81 11.31
C LEU A 4 11.79 11.93 12.57
N PHE A 5 11.51 10.81 13.24
CA PHE A 5 10.79 10.82 14.51
C PHE A 5 11.60 11.52 15.61
N VAL A 6 12.89 11.18 15.73
CA VAL A 6 13.82 11.82 16.68
C VAL A 6 13.98 13.31 16.37
N VAL A 7 14.11 13.68 15.10
CA VAL A 7 14.19 15.08 14.65
C VAL A 7 12.91 15.85 14.98
N SER A 8 11.74 15.24 14.74
CA SER A 8 10.44 15.81 15.13
C SER A 8 10.36 16.04 16.63
N LEU A 9 10.73 15.05 17.45
CA LEU A 9 10.75 15.17 18.91
C LEU A 9 11.71 16.26 19.39
N PHE A 10 12.86 16.40 18.74
CA PHE A 10 13.83 17.45 19.04
C PHE A 10 13.23 18.85 18.84
N PHE A 11 12.54 19.09 17.72
CA PHE A 11 11.87 20.37 17.47
C PHE A 11 10.77 20.66 18.51
N PHE A 12 9.93 19.67 18.83
CA PHE A 12 8.90 19.84 19.87
C PHE A 12 9.48 20.04 21.27
N TRP A 13 10.60 19.39 21.58
CA TRP A 13 11.32 19.60 22.83
C TRP A 13 11.88 21.02 22.94
N MET A 14 12.43 21.58 21.86
CA MET A 14 12.91 22.97 21.85
C MET A 14 11.77 23.98 22.05
N ILE A 15 10.59 23.74 21.47
CA ILE A 15 9.39 24.54 21.72
C ILE A 15 8.98 24.46 23.20
N TYR A 16 8.93 23.24 23.76
CA TYR A 16 8.59 23.03 25.16
C TYR A 16 9.57 23.76 26.10
N ARG A 17 10.88 23.67 25.81
CA ARG A 17 11.93 24.37 26.55
C ARG A 17 11.73 25.89 26.52
N GLU A 18 11.41 26.44 25.36
CA GLU A 18 11.19 27.88 25.18
C GLU A 18 9.97 28.37 25.96
N ILE A 19 8.86 27.64 25.91
CA ILE A 19 7.63 27.97 26.67
C ILE A 19 7.88 27.90 28.18
N LYS A 20 8.76 27.00 28.64
CA LYS A 20 9.10 26.83 30.06
C LYS A 20 10.12 27.85 30.59
N SER A 21 10.71 28.70 29.75
CA SER A 21 11.84 29.57 30.16
C SER A 21 11.48 30.71 31.12
N HIS A 22 10.21 30.89 31.51
CA HIS A 22 9.70 31.98 32.37
C HIS A 22 10.01 33.41 31.85
N GLN A 23 10.64 33.54 30.68
CA GLN A 23 10.86 34.82 30.01
C GLN A 23 9.61 35.20 29.20
N ALA A 24 9.31 36.50 29.12
CA ALA A 24 8.22 36.98 28.28
C ALA A 24 8.56 36.72 26.80
N LEU A 25 7.65 36.08 26.08
CA LEU A 25 7.82 35.78 24.66
C LEU A 25 7.75 37.06 23.84
N ASP A 26 8.91 37.53 23.36
CA ASP A 26 8.99 38.64 22.42
C ASP A 26 8.61 38.20 20.99
N THR A 27 8.61 39.15 20.05
CA THR A 27 8.28 38.87 18.65
C THR A 27 9.24 37.86 18.01
N PHE A 28 10.51 37.86 18.44
CA PHE A 28 11.52 36.94 17.93
C PHE A 28 11.27 35.51 18.41
N SER A 29 11.04 35.30 19.71
CA SER A 29 10.70 33.99 20.30
C SER A 29 9.43 33.42 19.68
N LYS A 30 8.42 34.25 19.38
CA LYS A 30 7.22 33.81 18.66
C LYS A 30 7.54 33.32 17.24
N GLY A 31 8.35 34.06 16.50
CA GLY A 31 8.80 33.67 15.16
C GLY A 31 9.62 32.37 15.18
N TYR A 32 10.55 32.25 16.13
CA TYR A 32 11.34 31.05 16.36
C TYR A 32 10.46 29.82 16.66
N ILE A 33 9.52 29.93 17.61
CA ILE A 33 8.58 28.85 17.93
C ILE A 33 7.75 28.45 16.70
N ALA A 34 7.29 29.42 15.91
CA ALA A 34 6.52 29.14 14.70
C ALA A 34 7.35 28.33 13.67
N VAL A 35 8.61 28.71 13.45
CA VAL A 35 9.53 27.95 12.57
C VAL A 35 9.77 26.54 13.10
N LEU A 36 10.05 26.40 14.40
CA LEU A 36 10.24 25.09 15.01
C LEU A 36 9.00 24.20 14.88
N PHE A 37 7.81 24.79 15.06
CA PHE A 37 6.55 24.06 14.92
C PHE A 37 6.36 23.55 13.50
N ILE A 38 6.60 24.39 12.50
CA ILE A 38 6.55 24.00 11.08
C ILE A 38 7.54 22.85 10.82
N LEU A 39 8.78 22.97 11.27
CA LEU A 39 9.80 21.92 11.09
C LEU A 39 9.43 20.60 11.79
N GLY A 40 8.86 20.68 13.00
CA GLY A 40 8.35 19.52 13.73
C GLY A 40 7.21 18.82 12.97
N VAL A 41 6.23 19.58 12.48
CA VAL A 41 5.11 19.05 11.69
C VAL A 41 5.59 18.43 10.38
N LEU A 42 6.46 19.12 9.63
CA LEU A 42 7.01 18.61 8.38
C LEU A 42 7.82 17.31 8.58
N SER A 43 8.54 17.19 9.70
CA SER A 43 9.29 15.99 10.04
C SER A 43 8.38 14.82 10.44
N CYS A 44 7.24 15.11 11.06
CA CYS A 44 6.27 14.11 11.50
C CYS A 44 5.39 13.57 10.35
N LYS A 45 5.04 14.43 9.38
CA LYS A 45 4.11 14.11 8.30
C LYS A 45 4.42 12.81 7.54
N PRO A 46 5.65 12.55 7.05
CA PRO A 46 5.97 11.30 6.35
C PRO A 46 5.74 10.03 7.18
N ILE A 47 5.91 10.12 8.50
CA ILE A 47 5.72 8.98 9.42
C ILE A 47 4.24 8.66 9.53
N LEU A 48 3.42 9.69 9.74
CA LEU A 48 1.98 9.55 9.84
C LEU A 48 1.38 9.08 8.52
N ASP A 49 1.83 9.63 7.39
CA ASP A 49 1.34 9.24 6.07
C ASP A 49 1.67 7.77 5.77
N HIS A 50 2.88 7.31 6.11
CA HIS A 50 3.26 5.91 5.97
C HIS A 50 2.41 4.97 6.83
N TRP A 51 2.23 5.29 8.12
CA TRP A 51 1.42 4.48 9.02
C TRP A 51 -0.06 4.44 8.62
N ARG A 52 -0.62 5.59 8.20
CA ARG A 52 -2.00 5.68 7.70
C ARG A 52 -2.19 4.83 6.45
N PHE A 53 -1.21 4.83 5.56
CA PHE A 53 -1.22 4.03 4.34
C PHE A 53 -1.22 2.53 4.66
N GLU A 54 -0.28 2.05 5.49
CA GLU A 54 -0.24 0.64 5.92
C GLU A 54 -1.53 0.22 6.65
N SER A 55 -2.08 1.10 7.49
CA SER A 55 -3.33 0.84 8.20
C SER A 55 -4.52 0.73 7.24
N LEU A 56 -4.60 1.61 6.24
CA LEU A 56 -5.60 1.54 5.18
C LEU A 56 -5.50 0.21 4.42
N LEU A 57 -4.29 -0.14 3.95
CA LEU A 57 -4.05 -1.38 3.22
C LEU A 57 -4.40 -2.61 4.07
N SER A 58 -4.00 -2.64 5.34
CA SER A 58 -4.32 -3.73 6.28
C SER A 58 -5.83 -3.92 6.44
N SER A 59 -6.56 -2.82 6.60
CA SER A 59 -8.02 -2.85 6.70
C SER A 59 -8.66 -3.42 5.43
N LYS A 60 -8.20 -2.99 4.24
CA LYS A 60 -8.78 -3.48 2.97
C LYS A 60 -8.34 -4.91 2.64
N ALA A 61 -7.10 -5.29 2.96
CA ALA A 61 -6.62 -6.66 2.82
C ALA A 61 -7.44 -7.63 3.67
N THR A 62 -7.80 -7.24 4.90
CA THR A 62 -8.68 -8.05 5.77
C THR A 62 -10.05 -8.28 5.12
N LEU A 63 -10.60 -7.27 4.42
CA LEU A 63 -11.86 -7.41 3.68
C LEU A 63 -11.73 -8.28 2.43
N LEU A 64 -10.58 -8.21 1.74
CA LEU A 64 -10.28 -9.07 0.59
C LEU A 64 -10.03 -10.53 1.01
N ALA A 65 -9.47 -10.74 2.19
CA ALA A 65 -9.18 -12.05 2.78
C ALA A 65 -10.39 -12.67 3.50
N ASP A 66 -11.61 -12.28 3.12
CA ASP A 66 -12.87 -12.77 3.69
C ASP A 66 -12.94 -12.67 5.23
N GLY A 67 -12.39 -11.57 5.77
CA GLY A 67 -12.40 -11.26 7.21
C GLY A 67 -11.24 -11.83 8.01
N LYS A 68 -10.33 -12.60 7.39
CA LYS A 68 -9.09 -13.04 8.06
C LYS A 68 -8.19 -11.84 8.35
N PRO A 69 -7.70 -11.67 9.59
CA PRO A 69 -6.85 -10.53 9.93
C PRO A 69 -5.62 -10.44 9.02
N ALA A 70 -5.47 -9.30 8.35
CA ALA A 70 -4.33 -9.02 7.49
C ALA A 70 -3.57 -7.78 7.99
N HIS A 71 -2.24 -7.88 7.98
CA HIS A 71 -1.33 -6.82 8.43
C HIS A 71 -0.33 -6.50 7.33
N VAL A 72 -0.53 -5.38 6.66
CA VAL A 72 0.32 -4.93 5.55
C VAL A 72 1.46 -4.08 6.10
N LYS A 73 2.67 -4.39 5.65
CA LYS A 73 3.89 -3.62 5.91
C LYS A 73 4.56 -3.26 4.59
N CYS A 74 4.96 -2.01 4.46
CA CYS A 74 5.80 -1.55 3.39
C CYS A 74 7.27 -1.68 3.79
N ALA A 75 8.01 -2.55 3.11
CA ALA A 75 9.43 -2.68 3.35
C ALA A 75 10.15 -1.35 3.07
N THR A 76 11.16 -1.05 3.89
CA THR A 76 12.07 0.08 3.62
C THR A 76 13.06 -0.27 2.51
N VAL A 77 13.66 0.73 1.88
CA VAL A 77 14.70 0.54 0.84
C VAL A 77 15.79 -0.45 1.28
N PHE A 78 16.28 -0.31 2.51
CA PHE A 78 17.32 -1.19 3.04
C PHE A 78 16.82 -2.62 3.29
N GLN A 79 15.57 -2.79 3.71
CA GLN A 79 14.96 -4.11 3.86
C GLN A 79 14.75 -4.77 2.50
N SER A 80 14.28 -4.03 1.48
CA SER A 80 14.10 -4.56 0.12
C SER A 80 15.40 -4.94 -0.59
N VAL A 81 16.53 -4.36 -0.18
CA VAL A 81 17.87 -4.76 -0.66
C VAL A 81 18.38 -6.00 0.09
N TYR A 82 17.90 -6.29 1.29
CA TYR A 82 18.38 -7.44 2.09
C TYR A 82 17.45 -8.67 2.03
N ASP A 83 16.15 -8.45 1.85
CA ASP A 83 15.12 -9.49 1.73
C ASP A 83 15.00 -9.96 0.28
N LYS A 84 14.91 -11.29 0.10
CA LYS A 84 14.55 -12.04 -1.12
C LYS A 84 14.50 -11.19 -2.41
N PHE A 85 15.68 -10.78 -2.88
CA PHE A 85 15.86 -10.03 -4.13
C PHE A 85 14.99 -10.62 -5.24
N GLY A 86 14.01 -9.85 -5.74
CA GLY A 86 13.19 -10.21 -6.91
C GLY A 86 11.71 -10.52 -6.66
N LEU A 87 11.23 -10.57 -5.41
CA LEU A 87 9.78 -10.69 -5.13
C LEU A 87 9.14 -9.31 -4.97
N ALA A 88 7.95 -9.09 -5.53
CA ALA A 88 7.22 -7.81 -5.41
C ALA A 88 6.47 -7.68 -4.07
N GLY A 89 6.07 -8.81 -3.48
CA GLY A 89 5.38 -8.92 -2.21
C GLY A 89 5.46 -10.34 -1.65
N THR A 90 5.00 -10.52 -0.41
CA THR A 90 4.78 -11.83 0.21
C THR A 90 3.63 -11.78 1.21
N GLY A 91 2.76 -12.78 1.19
CA GLY A 91 1.67 -12.99 2.14
C GLY A 91 1.85 -14.27 2.94
N ASN A 92 1.69 -14.19 4.27
CA ASN A 92 1.77 -15.34 5.16
C ASN A 92 0.36 -15.72 5.66
N PRO A 93 -0.18 -16.89 5.28
CA PRO A 93 -1.52 -17.33 5.68
C PRO A 93 -1.66 -17.63 7.18
N VAL A 94 -0.55 -17.89 7.88
CA VAL A 94 -0.56 -18.26 9.30
C VAL A 94 -0.57 -17.01 10.18
N THR A 95 0.25 -16.03 9.85
CA THR A 95 0.36 -14.78 10.64
C THR A 95 -0.56 -13.67 10.14
N GLY A 96 -1.04 -13.76 8.90
CA GLY A 96 -1.77 -12.68 8.23
C GLY A 96 -0.87 -11.53 7.75
N GLU A 97 0.45 -11.68 7.84
CA GLU A 97 1.39 -10.63 7.44
C GLU A 97 1.51 -10.55 5.92
N ILE A 98 1.38 -9.34 5.38
CA ILE A 98 1.65 -9.01 3.98
C ILE A 98 2.82 -8.03 3.98
N VAL A 99 3.93 -8.39 3.35
CA VAL A 99 5.07 -7.50 3.15
C VAL A 99 5.13 -7.13 1.69
N LEU A 100 4.89 -5.85 1.39
CA LEU A 100 5.07 -5.29 0.06
C LEU A 100 6.46 -4.66 -0.01
N GLN A 101 7.23 -4.97 -1.06
CA GLN A 101 8.56 -4.38 -1.21
C GLN A 101 8.48 -2.88 -1.47
N TYR A 102 9.56 -2.15 -1.15
CA TYR A 102 9.61 -0.70 -1.28
C TYR A 102 9.13 -0.19 -2.64
N PRO A 103 9.60 -0.73 -3.80
CA PRO A 103 9.13 -0.26 -5.10
C PRO A 103 7.63 -0.49 -5.30
N THR A 104 7.12 -1.67 -4.93
CA THR A 104 5.70 -2.01 -5.00
C THR A 104 4.84 -1.09 -4.14
N CYS A 105 5.28 -0.79 -2.90
CA CYS A 105 4.55 0.12 -2.03
C CYS A 105 4.57 1.57 -2.54
N ASN A 106 5.65 1.99 -3.20
CA ASN A 106 5.73 3.31 -3.80
C ASN A 106 4.83 3.40 -5.04
N ASP A 107 4.96 2.43 -5.96
CA ASP A 107 4.12 2.35 -7.16
C ASP A 107 2.62 2.24 -6.79
N LEU A 108 2.26 1.57 -5.68
CA LEU A 108 0.87 1.52 -5.20
C LEU A 108 0.39 2.84 -4.63
N ARG A 109 1.30 3.63 -4.05
CA ARG A 109 0.97 4.98 -3.57
C ARG A 109 0.75 5.90 -4.76
N ASP A 110 1.66 5.88 -5.71
CA ASP A 110 1.59 6.67 -6.95
C ASP A 110 0.30 6.32 -7.73
N TYR A 111 -0.03 5.03 -7.82
CA TYR A 111 -1.32 4.54 -8.36
C TYR A 111 -2.53 5.18 -7.68
N LEU A 112 -2.53 5.31 -6.35
CA LEU A 112 -3.65 5.87 -5.60
C LEU A 112 -3.68 7.41 -5.63
N GLU A 113 -2.57 8.06 -5.91
CA GLU A 113 -2.48 9.51 -6.08
C GLU A 113 -3.02 9.96 -7.45
N ASP A 114 -2.72 9.22 -8.53
CA ASP A 114 -3.25 9.48 -9.87
C ASP A 114 -3.60 8.18 -10.62
N PRO A 115 -4.75 7.55 -10.31
CA PRO A 115 -5.13 6.28 -10.91
C PRO A 115 -5.54 6.38 -12.38
N GLU A 116 -5.84 7.58 -12.90
CA GLU A 116 -6.32 7.79 -14.27
C GLU A 116 -5.18 7.73 -15.29
N THR A 117 -3.97 8.09 -14.88
CA THR A 117 -2.77 8.07 -15.75
C THR A 117 -1.80 6.94 -15.40
N ALA A 118 -2.26 5.99 -14.60
CA ALA A 118 -1.44 4.93 -14.03
C ALA A 118 -0.73 4.09 -15.11
N ASN A 119 0.58 3.90 -14.94
CA ASN A 119 1.37 3.03 -15.81
C ASN A 119 1.31 1.55 -15.39
N THR A 120 1.92 0.67 -16.19
CA THR A 120 1.88 -0.78 -15.94
C THR A 120 2.44 -1.19 -14.57
N ARG A 121 3.45 -0.49 -14.03
CA ARG A 121 4.03 -0.83 -12.72
C ARG A 121 3.08 -0.47 -11.59
N GLU A 122 2.48 0.71 -11.66
CA GLU A 122 1.44 1.19 -10.74
C GLU A 122 0.22 0.26 -10.74
N ILE A 123 -0.30 -0.11 -11.91
CA ILE A 123 -1.40 -1.08 -12.02
C ILE A 123 -1.00 -2.45 -11.46
N THR A 124 0.21 -2.92 -11.76
CA THR A 124 0.72 -4.20 -11.24
C THR A 124 0.86 -4.19 -9.72
N SER A 125 1.22 -3.05 -9.12
CA SER A 125 1.37 -2.94 -7.66
C SER A 125 0.04 -3.17 -6.91
N LEU A 126 -1.08 -2.71 -7.47
CA LEU A 126 -2.42 -3.01 -6.96
C LEU A 126 -2.71 -4.51 -7.05
N HIS A 127 -2.33 -5.13 -8.18
CA HIS A 127 -2.52 -6.55 -8.36
C HIS A 127 -1.71 -7.35 -7.35
N VAL A 128 -0.43 -7.01 -7.11
CA VAL A 128 0.40 -7.64 -6.07
C VAL A 128 -0.26 -7.53 -4.70
N PHE A 129 -0.74 -6.34 -4.31
CA PHE A 129 -1.49 -6.18 -3.06
C PHE A 129 -2.69 -7.13 -2.96
N THR A 130 -3.46 -7.27 -4.05
CA THR A 130 -4.63 -8.14 -4.10
C THR A 130 -4.23 -9.63 -4.06
N HIS A 131 -3.15 -10.00 -4.75
CA HIS A 131 -2.54 -11.33 -4.76
C HIS A 131 -2.10 -11.76 -3.36
N GLU A 132 -1.34 -10.92 -2.64
CA GLU A 132 -0.90 -11.25 -1.29
C GLU A 132 -2.08 -11.37 -0.30
N ALA A 133 -3.16 -10.62 -0.51
CA ALA A 133 -4.38 -10.78 0.28
C ALA A 133 -5.06 -12.15 0.05
N MET A 134 -4.95 -12.73 -1.15
CA MET A 134 -5.46 -14.07 -1.43
C MET A 134 -4.61 -15.15 -0.73
N HIS A 135 -3.30 -14.93 -0.57
CA HIS A 135 -2.49 -15.78 0.28
C HIS A 135 -2.92 -15.72 1.75
N VAL A 136 -3.18 -14.53 2.30
CA VAL A 136 -3.73 -14.41 3.67
C VAL A 136 -5.11 -15.09 3.79
N ARG A 137 -5.91 -15.04 2.72
CA ARG A 137 -7.17 -15.79 2.66
C ARG A 137 -6.96 -17.31 2.77
N GLY A 138 -5.78 -17.81 2.44
CA GLY A 138 -5.38 -19.21 2.57
C GLY A 138 -5.22 -19.94 1.24
N GLU A 139 -5.23 -19.22 0.10
CA GLU A 139 -4.88 -19.83 -1.18
C GLU A 139 -3.36 -19.85 -1.33
N MET A 140 -2.80 -21.05 -1.57
CA MET A 140 -1.35 -21.25 -1.66
C MET A 140 -0.91 -21.68 -3.07
N ASN A 141 -1.87 -21.96 -3.96
CA ASN A 141 -1.57 -22.23 -5.35
C ASN A 141 -1.43 -20.91 -6.11
N GLU A 142 -0.21 -20.56 -6.49
CA GLU A 142 0.11 -19.30 -7.19
C GLU A 142 -0.80 -18.98 -8.39
N GLN A 143 -1.07 -19.96 -9.27
CA GLN A 143 -1.94 -19.74 -10.43
C GLN A 143 -3.38 -19.43 -10.03
N LYS A 144 -3.88 -20.09 -8.98
CA LYS A 144 -5.21 -19.84 -8.45
C LYS A 144 -5.25 -18.51 -7.68
N THR A 145 -4.24 -18.19 -6.88
CA THR A 145 -4.07 -16.91 -6.18
C THR A 145 -4.11 -15.76 -7.18
N ASP A 146 -3.34 -15.84 -8.27
CA ASP A 146 -3.29 -14.83 -9.32
C ASP A 146 -4.67 -14.61 -9.95
N CYS A 147 -5.35 -15.71 -10.30
CA CYS A 147 -6.68 -15.62 -10.89
C CYS A 147 -7.72 -15.04 -9.93
N GLN A 148 -7.65 -15.41 -8.66
CA GLN A 148 -8.52 -14.87 -7.62
C GLN A 148 -8.28 -13.37 -7.40
N ALA A 149 -7.03 -12.92 -7.52
CA ALA A 149 -6.67 -11.52 -7.43
C ALA A 149 -7.14 -10.74 -8.65
N ILE A 150 -6.96 -11.25 -9.87
CA ILE A 150 -7.49 -10.64 -11.10
C ILE A 150 -8.99 -10.35 -10.98
N GLN A 151 -9.76 -11.35 -10.52
CA GLN A 151 -11.22 -11.22 -10.34
C GLN A 151 -11.62 -10.21 -9.25
N ARG A 152 -10.67 -9.78 -8.41
CA ARG A 152 -10.88 -8.83 -7.32
C ARG A 152 -10.20 -7.48 -7.53
N ASN A 153 -9.39 -7.30 -8.57
CA ASN A 153 -8.66 -6.05 -8.81
C ASN A 153 -9.61 -4.83 -8.86
N VAL A 154 -10.76 -4.95 -9.53
CA VAL A 154 -11.78 -3.88 -9.58
C VAL A 154 -12.28 -3.54 -8.18
N ARG A 155 -12.63 -4.56 -7.40
CA ARG A 155 -13.10 -4.41 -6.02
C ARG A 155 -12.03 -3.80 -5.12
N ALA A 156 -10.78 -4.27 -5.23
CA ALA A 156 -9.65 -3.79 -4.45
C ALA A 156 -9.37 -2.30 -4.72
N ALA A 157 -9.29 -1.90 -6.00
CA ALA A 157 -9.13 -0.50 -6.40
C ALA A 157 -10.24 0.39 -5.82
N ARG A 158 -11.50 -0.03 -5.95
CA ARG A 158 -12.65 0.72 -5.41
C ARG A 158 -12.61 0.84 -3.89
N MET A 159 -12.22 -0.21 -3.20
CA MET A 159 -12.04 -0.19 -1.74
C MET A 159 -10.98 0.80 -1.28
N LEU A 160 -10.00 1.09 -2.14
CA LEU A 160 -8.92 2.06 -1.90
C LEU A 160 -9.27 3.48 -2.39
N GLY A 161 -10.46 3.69 -2.95
CA GLY A 161 -10.98 5.01 -3.33
C GLY A 161 -10.92 5.32 -4.83
N VAL A 162 -10.49 4.38 -5.67
CA VAL A 162 -10.46 4.57 -7.13
C VAL A 162 -11.88 4.56 -7.70
N LEU A 163 -12.16 5.48 -8.63
CA LEU A 163 -13.44 5.54 -9.34
C LEU A 163 -13.69 4.23 -10.11
N HIS A 164 -14.95 3.79 -10.16
CA HIS A 164 -15.28 2.47 -10.70
C HIS A 164 -14.82 2.25 -12.15
N HIS A 165 -15.04 3.23 -13.04
CA HIS A 165 -14.65 3.11 -14.45
C HIS A 165 -13.11 3.05 -14.62
N VAL A 166 -12.37 3.80 -13.79
CA VAL A 166 -10.90 3.77 -13.75
C VAL A 166 -10.40 2.41 -13.23
N ALA A 167 -11.02 1.90 -12.16
CA ALA A 167 -10.71 0.60 -11.60
C ALA A 167 -10.93 -0.54 -12.61
N GLU A 168 -12.04 -0.50 -13.35
CA GLU A 168 -12.32 -1.46 -14.42
C GLU A 168 -11.32 -1.37 -15.56
N GLN A 169 -11.01 -0.17 -16.03
CA GLN A 169 -10.03 0.05 -17.10
C GLN A 169 -8.66 -0.50 -16.69
N ASN A 170 -8.15 -0.10 -15.52
CA ASN A 170 -6.86 -0.55 -15.00
C ASN A 170 -6.81 -2.07 -14.79
N ALA A 171 -7.91 -2.69 -14.33
CA ALA A 171 -7.98 -4.13 -14.17
C ALA A 171 -7.97 -4.88 -15.51
N ARG A 172 -8.60 -4.33 -16.56
CA ARG A 172 -8.51 -4.87 -17.93
C ARG A 172 -7.11 -4.70 -18.51
N ASP A 173 -6.50 -3.54 -18.34
CA ASP A 173 -5.14 -3.26 -18.82
C ASP A 173 -4.11 -4.21 -18.18
N TYR A 174 -4.29 -4.54 -16.89
CA TYR A 174 -3.51 -5.59 -16.25
C TYR A 174 -3.69 -6.96 -16.91
N TYR A 175 -4.94 -7.38 -17.13
CA TYR A 175 -5.26 -8.71 -17.65
C TYR A 175 -4.84 -8.90 -19.11
N ASP A 176 -5.11 -7.92 -19.96
CA ASP A 176 -4.79 -7.98 -21.39
C ASP A 176 -3.30 -7.76 -21.66
N GLY A 177 -2.64 -6.98 -20.80
CA GLY A 177 -1.22 -6.64 -20.90
C GLY A 177 -0.32 -7.54 -20.05
N ALA A 178 -0.21 -7.22 -18.76
CA ALA A 178 0.79 -7.81 -17.87
C ALA A 178 0.56 -9.30 -17.58
N TYR A 179 -0.69 -9.72 -17.35
CA TYR A 179 -1.01 -11.09 -16.94
C TYR A 179 -0.59 -12.13 -17.97
N ARG A 180 -0.73 -11.84 -19.27
CA ARG A 180 -0.38 -12.78 -20.35
C ARG A 180 1.09 -13.21 -20.35
N PHE A 181 1.97 -12.37 -19.81
CA PHE A 181 3.40 -12.64 -19.71
C PHE A 181 3.82 -13.03 -18.28
N HIS A 182 2.85 -13.15 -17.37
CA HIS A 182 3.10 -13.48 -15.97
C HIS A 182 3.45 -14.97 -15.81
N PRO A 183 4.39 -15.35 -14.93
CA PRO A 183 4.74 -16.75 -14.69
C PRO A 183 3.56 -17.62 -14.23
N TYR A 184 2.53 -17.00 -13.63
CA TYR A 184 1.33 -17.67 -13.13
C TYR A 184 0.14 -17.57 -14.10
N PHE A 185 0.39 -17.17 -15.34
CA PHE A 185 -0.62 -17.19 -16.40
C PHE A 185 -1.27 -18.57 -16.52
N SER A 186 -2.60 -18.57 -16.64
CA SER A 186 -3.39 -19.79 -16.85
C SER A 186 -4.57 -19.50 -17.77
N GLU A 187 -4.69 -20.26 -18.85
CA GLU A 187 -5.86 -20.21 -19.75
C GLU A 187 -7.16 -20.60 -19.06
N LYS A 188 -7.07 -21.21 -17.86
CA LYS A 188 -8.21 -21.53 -17.01
C LYS A 188 -8.73 -20.31 -16.25
N CYS A 189 -7.99 -19.20 -16.23
CA CYS A 189 -8.41 -17.94 -15.62
C CYS A 189 -9.15 -17.05 -16.62
N ALA A 190 -10.39 -17.42 -16.93
CA ALA A 190 -11.26 -16.68 -17.84
C ALA A 190 -12.73 -17.03 -17.58
N LYS A 191 -13.64 -16.26 -18.16
CA LYS A 191 -15.10 -16.43 -18.00
C LYS A 191 -15.59 -17.87 -18.19
N GLY A 192 -16.27 -18.38 -17.17
CA GLY A 192 -16.87 -19.72 -17.14
C GLY A 192 -15.85 -20.87 -17.19
N LYS A 193 -14.56 -20.59 -16.98
CA LYS A 193 -13.51 -21.61 -16.91
C LYS A 193 -13.28 -22.08 -15.48
N GLU A 194 -12.40 -23.05 -15.31
CA GLU A 194 -12.16 -23.76 -14.05
C GLU A 194 -11.73 -22.85 -12.88
N LEU A 195 -11.00 -21.76 -13.14
CA LEU A 195 -10.55 -20.83 -12.09
C LEU A 195 -11.48 -19.62 -11.91
N ASP A 196 -12.58 -19.54 -12.66
CA ASP A 196 -13.58 -18.49 -12.51
C ASP A 196 -14.44 -18.74 -11.26
N GLU A 197 -14.42 -17.80 -10.33
CA GLU A 197 -15.25 -17.83 -9.12
C GLU A 197 -16.64 -17.22 -9.35
N ASN A 198 -16.95 -16.79 -10.59
CA ASN A 198 -18.22 -16.18 -11.00
C ASN A 198 -18.54 -14.90 -10.20
N LEU A 199 -17.51 -14.09 -9.91
CA LEU A 199 -17.69 -12.82 -9.22
C LEU A 199 -18.31 -11.78 -10.15
N SER A 200 -19.32 -11.04 -9.67
CA SER A 200 -19.99 -9.99 -10.44
C SER A 200 -19.07 -8.83 -10.85
N GLU A 201 -17.97 -8.63 -10.11
CA GLU A 201 -16.97 -7.58 -10.34
C GLU A 201 -15.70 -8.12 -11.03
N ALA A 202 -15.71 -9.38 -11.47
CA ALA A 202 -14.66 -9.88 -12.36
C ALA A 202 -14.73 -9.11 -13.68
N ILE A 203 -13.58 -8.93 -14.33
CA ILE A 203 -13.43 -8.12 -15.53
C ILE A 203 -14.09 -8.69 -16.80
N TRP A 204 -14.71 -9.88 -16.73
CA TRP A 204 -15.24 -10.63 -17.87
C TRP A 204 -16.74 -10.94 -17.82
#